data_AF-A0AA50E1Y0-F1
#
_entry.id   AF-A0AA50E1Y0-F1
#
_cell.length_a   1.000
_cell.length_b   1.000
_cell.length_c   1.000
_cell.angle_alpha   90.00
_cell.angle_beta   90.00
_cell.angle_gamma   90.00
#
_symmetry.space_group_name_H-M   'P 1'
#
loop_
_entity.id
_entity.type
_entity.pdbx_description
1 polymer ?
#
loop_
_entity_poly.entity_id
_entity_poly.type
_entity_poly.pdbx_seq_one_letter_code
_entity_poly.pdbx_strand_id
1 'polypeptide(L)'
;MPEYQKINLDQLQWQRFLSGFFPAYKSSPLHFSWGRVLAVGDSAGSQSPVSFGGFGAMVRHLKRLTNAIGEALAGDYLAAEDLALLQPYQPNIGVTWLFQQTMGVKVGQTADPEQINRLMNAVFAVMDRQGQEVMEPFLQDVIQWSGLTQTLPRVNPLIVLPLLPQIGLPALMEWLGHYANLAGYSLTYP
;
A
#
# COMPACT_ATOMS: atom_id res chain seq x y z
N MET A 1 -4.03 -22.11 16.64
CA MET A 1 -3.81 -20.94 17.52
C MET A 1 -2.39 -20.97 18.03
N PRO A 2 -1.75 -19.83 18.33
CA PRO A 2 -0.43 -19.82 18.94
C PRO A 2 -0.43 -20.61 20.25
N GLU A 3 0.61 -21.42 20.48
CA GLU A 3 0.71 -22.34 21.64
C GLU A 3 0.56 -21.62 22.99
N TYR A 4 0.96 -20.34 23.06
CA TYR A 4 0.90 -19.54 24.29
C TYR A 4 -0.53 -19.33 24.81
N GLN A 5 -1.55 -19.47 23.96
CA GLN A 5 -2.95 -19.22 24.35
C GLN A 5 -3.61 -20.41 25.08
N LYS A 6 -3.02 -21.62 25.00
CA LYS A 6 -3.46 -22.84 25.73
C LYS A 6 -4.97 -23.15 25.64
N ILE A 7 -5.63 -22.75 24.57
CA ILE A 7 -7.07 -22.94 24.31
C ILE A 7 -7.23 -23.57 22.93
N ASN A 8 -8.14 -24.55 22.84
CA ASN A 8 -8.53 -25.13 21.56
C ASN A 8 -9.56 -24.23 20.85
N LEU A 9 -9.57 -24.25 19.52
CA LEU A 9 -10.46 -23.39 18.69
C LEU A 9 -11.96 -23.61 18.99
N ASP A 10 -12.35 -24.83 19.34
CA ASP A 10 -13.72 -25.23 19.68
C ASP A 10 -14.20 -24.65 21.02
N GLN A 11 -13.29 -24.20 21.88
CA GLN A 11 -13.60 -23.57 23.16
C GLN A 11 -13.76 -22.05 23.06
N LEU A 12 -13.58 -21.47 21.87
CA LEU A 12 -13.72 -20.03 21.66
C LEU A 12 -15.18 -19.60 21.75
N GLN A 13 -15.46 -18.64 22.63
CA GLN A 13 -16.76 -17.98 22.72
C GLN A 13 -16.69 -16.60 22.07
N TRP A 14 -17.41 -16.42 20.96
CA TRP A 14 -17.54 -15.14 20.28
C TRP A 14 -18.32 -14.15 21.15
N GLN A 15 -17.63 -13.14 21.71
CA GLN A 15 -18.26 -12.13 22.57
C GLN A 15 -18.79 -10.93 21.78
N ARG A 16 -17.97 -10.41 20.88
CA ARG A 16 -18.29 -9.26 20.02
C ARG A 16 -17.35 -9.20 18.84
N PHE A 17 -17.81 -8.60 17.76
CA PHE A 17 -16.95 -8.20 16.65
C PHE A 17 -16.26 -6.87 17.01
N LEU A 18 -14.94 -6.82 16.93
CA LEU A 18 -14.17 -5.58 17.06
C LEU A 18 -13.70 -5.18 15.66
N SER A 19 -14.15 -4.03 15.19
CA SER A 19 -13.68 -3.43 13.94
C SER A 19 -12.81 -2.20 14.23
N GLY A 20 -11.76 -2.04 13.44
CA GLY A 20 -10.96 -0.82 13.35
C GLY A 20 -11.16 -0.17 12.00
N PHE A 21 -10.98 1.15 11.93
CA PHE A 21 -10.97 1.90 10.68
C PHE A 21 -9.62 2.60 10.52
N PHE A 22 -8.94 2.32 9.41
CA PHE A 22 -7.68 2.95 9.04
C PHE A 22 -7.89 3.78 7.78
N PRO A 23 -7.88 5.12 7.85
CA PRO A 23 -8.06 5.96 6.68
C PRO A 23 -6.82 5.87 5.78
N ALA A 24 -6.96 5.30 4.58
CA ALA A 24 -5.92 5.34 3.55
C ALA A 24 -6.29 6.37 2.48
N TYR A 25 -5.40 7.35 2.27
CA TYR A 25 -5.61 8.40 1.29
C TYR A 25 -4.98 8.01 -0.04
N LYS A 26 -5.73 8.22 -1.12
CA LYS A 26 -5.26 8.00 -2.49
C LYS A 26 -4.16 8.99 -2.88
N SER A 27 -4.36 10.27 -2.51
CA SER A 27 -3.36 11.32 -2.66
C SER A 27 -2.42 11.29 -1.45
N SER A 28 -1.40 10.44 -1.53
CA SER A 28 -0.39 10.25 -0.48
C SER A 28 1.02 10.23 -1.08
N PRO A 29 2.05 10.76 -0.38
CA PRO A 29 1.98 11.47 0.90
C PRO A 29 1.19 12.79 0.86
N LEU A 30 0.65 13.24 2.00
CA LEU A 30 -0.08 14.50 2.10
C LEU A 30 0.87 15.71 2.01
N HIS A 31 0.47 16.70 1.20
CA HIS A 31 1.15 17.99 1.09
C HIS A 31 0.26 19.12 1.59
N PHE A 32 0.86 20.07 2.30
CA PHE A 32 0.19 21.29 2.74
C PHE A 32 0.68 22.43 1.86
N SER A 33 -0.24 23.07 1.13
CA SER A 33 0.11 24.22 0.26
C SER A 33 0.23 25.54 1.03
N TRP A 34 0.38 25.48 2.35
CA TRP A 34 0.41 26.64 3.24
C TRP A 34 1.30 26.41 4.45
N GLY A 35 1.77 27.51 5.03
CA GLY A 35 2.54 27.51 6.27
C GLY A 35 3.88 26.79 6.18
N ARG A 36 4.49 26.59 7.35
CA ARG A 36 5.73 25.81 7.54
C ARG A 36 5.39 24.47 8.18
N VAL A 37 4.48 23.71 7.56
CA VAL A 37 3.89 22.48 8.13
C VAL A 37 4.37 21.25 7.35
N LEU A 38 4.93 20.28 8.08
CA LEU A 38 5.34 18.99 7.54
C LEU A 38 4.68 17.88 8.36
N ALA A 39 3.84 17.06 7.73
CA ALA A 39 3.31 15.87 8.37
C ALA A 39 4.35 14.72 8.39
N VAL A 40 4.26 13.91 9.43
CA VAL A 40 5.11 12.73 9.67
C VAL A 40 4.28 11.55 10.20
N GLY A 41 4.74 10.34 9.93
CA GLY A 41 4.02 9.11 10.31
C GLY A 41 2.62 9.06 9.70
N ASP A 42 1.64 8.59 10.48
CA ASP A 42 0.27 8.40 10.02
C ASP A 42 -0.38 9.72 9.56
N SER A 43 0.02 10.86 10.15
CA SER A 43 -0.46 12.18 9.73
C SER A 43 -0.06 12.55 8.30
N ALA A 44 1.00 11.93 7.76
CA ALA A 44 1.45 12.13 6.38
C ALA A 44 0.71 11.23 5.37
N GLY A 45 -0.06 10.25 5.86
CA GLY A 45 -0.78 9.30 5.01
C GLY A 45 0.11 8.32 4.26
N SER A 46 1.42 8.26 4.52
CA SER A 46 2.41 7.45 3.78
C SER A 46 2.40 5.95 4.13
N GLN A 47 1.36 5.49 4.82
CA GLN A 47 1.19 4.08 5.16
C GLN A 47 0.87 3.24 3.92
N SER A 48 1.20 1.96 3.97
CA SER A 48 0.77 1.03 2.93
C SER A 48 -0.75 0.86 2.94
N PRO A 49 -1.41 0.91 1.79
CA PRO A 49 -2.85 0.66 1.70
C PRO A 49 -3.19 -0.84 1.77
N VAL A 50 -2.21 -1.74 1.75
CA VAL A 50 -2.44 -3.20 1.84
C VAL A 50 -2.13 -3.72 3.24
N SER A 51 -0.97 -3.36 3.81
CA SER A 51 -0.59 -3.80 5.17
C SER A 51 -1.15 -2.89 6.27
N PHE A 52 -1.60 -1.68 5.91
CA PHE A 52 -1.97 -0.59 6.83
C PHE A 52 -0.83 -0.22 7.81
N GLY A 53 0.41 -0.59 7.51
CA GLY A 53 1.57 -0.40 8.37
C GLY A 53 2.17 1.01 8.29
N GLY A 54 1.65 1.97 9.06
CA GLY A 54 2.19 3.34 9.13
C GLY A 54 3.54 3.44 9.86
N PHE A 55 3.71 2.71 10.97
CA PHE A 55 4.96 2.71 11.75
C PHE A 55 6.16 2.19 10.94
N GLY A 56 6.00 1.04 10.27
CA GLY A 56 7.08 0.47 9.44
C GLY A 56 7.51 1.40 8.31
N ALA A 57 6.54 2.04 7.64
CA ALA A 57 6.81 3.06 6.63
C ALA A 57 7.59 4.25 7.22
N MET A 58 7.18 4.75 8.38
CA MET A 58 7.88 5.85 9.06
C MET A 58 9.31 5.50 9.43
N VAL A 59 9.56 4.31 9.99
CA VAL A 59 10.91 3.85 10.35
C VAL A 59 11.81 3.74 9.13
N ARG A 60 11.31 3.23 7.99
CA ARG A 60 12.06 3.18 6.72
C ARG A 60 12.50 4.56 6.24
N HIS A 61 11.67 5.57 6.42
CA HIS A 61 11.96 6.94 5.99
C HIS A 61 12.65 7.81 7.03
N LEU A 62 12.77 7.35 8.28
CA LEU A 62 13.21 8.15 9.42
C LEU A 62 14.55 8.84 9.15
N LYS A 63 15.59 8.09 8.76
CA LYS A 63 16.93 8.65 8.49
C LYS A 63 16.89 9.74 7.40
N ARG A 64 16.20 9.47 6.29
CA ARG A 64 16.07 10.42 5.17
C ARG A 64 15.33 11.69 5.63
N LEU A 65 14.22 11.53 6.33
CA LEU A 65 13.41 12.65 6.82
C LEU A 65 14.19 13.50 7.84
N THR A 66 14.87 12.88 8.82
CA THR A 66 15.67 13.61 9.81
C THR A 66 16.77 14.43 9.14
N ASN A 67 17.50 13.86 8.18
CA ASN A 67 18.54 14.58 7.45
C ASN A 67 17.96 15.76 6.65
N ALA A 68 16.90 15.51 5.87
CA ALA A 68 16.30 16.54 5.03
C ALA A 68 15.65 17.67 5.84
N ILE A 69 15.06 17.37 7.00
CA ILE A 69 14.57 18.39 7.94
C ILE A 69 15.74 19.20 8.49
N GLY A 70 16.86 18.56 8.84
CA GLY A 70 18.07 19.26 9.29
C GLY A 70 18.62 20.22 8.23
N GLU A 71 18.70 19.78 6.97
CA GLU A 71 19.11 20.61 5.83
C GLU A 71 18.14 21.78 5.59
N ALA A 72 16.83 21.52 5.64
CA ALA A 72 15.80 22.53 5.47
C ALA A 72 15.88 23.62 6.54
N LEU A 73 16.10 23.24 7.81
CA LEU A 73 16.28 24.17 8.92
C LEU A 73 17.58 24.99 8.79
N ALA A 74 18.68 24.35 8.37
CA ALA A 74 19.96 25.02 8.23
C ALA A 74 19.97 26.05 7.08
N GLY A 75 19.22 25.77 6.00
CA GLY A 75 19.12 26.63 4.82
C GLY A 75 17.92 27.59 4.79
N ASP A 76 17.05 27.60 5.82
CA ASP A 76 15.74 28.27 5.84
C ASP A 76 14.84 27.89 4.63
N TYR A 77 14.96 26.66 4.13
CA TYR A 77 14.08 26.06 3.11
C TYR A 77 12.78 25.56 3.78
N LEU A 78 12.03 26.50 4.34
CA LEU A 78 10.85 26.22 5.16
C LEU A 78 9.55 26.68 4.50
N ALA A 79 9.58 27.07 3.22
CA ALA A 79 8.36 27.34 2.48
C ALA A 79 7.59 26.03 2.22
N ALA A 80 6.28 26.16 1.96
CA ALA A 80 5.42 25.01 1.70
C ALA A 80 5.92 24.14 0.54
N GLU A 81 6.47 24.76 -0.51
CA GLU A 81 7.06 24.08 -1.66
C GLU A 81 8.34 23.32 -1.32
N ASP A 82 9.20 23.89 -0.47
CA ASP A 82 10.42 23.23 0.01
C ASP A 82 10.06 21.98 0.83
N LEU A 83 9.13 22.13 1.78
CA LEU A 83 8.70 21.05 2.67
C LEU A 83 7.97 19.93 1.91
N ALA A 84 7.30 20.24 0.79
CA ALA A 84 6.68 19.23 -0.06
C ALA A 84 7.72 18.25 -0.67
N LEU A 85 8.95 18.72 -0.95
CA LEU A 85 10.03 17.87 -1.47
C LEU A 85 10.49 16.80 -0.45
N LEU A 86 10.27 17.02 0.85
CA LEU A 86 10.60 16.06 1.90
C LEU A 86 9.65 14.85 1.89
N GLN A 87 8.48 14.98 1.27
CA GLN A 87 7.46 13.94 1.15
C GLN A 87 7.21 13.58 -0.32
N PRO A 88 8.19 12.99 -1.03
CA PRO A 88 8.08 12.75 -2.46
C PRO A 88 6.95 11.76 -2.77
N TYR A 89 6.42 11.88 -3.99
CA TYR A 89 5.52 10.88 -4.54
C TYR A 89 6.20 9.50 -4.58
N GLN A 90 5.46 8.47 -4.15
CA GLN A 90 5.95 7.10 -4.02
C GLN A 90 5.20 6.16 -4.98
N PRO A 91 5.78 5.84 -6.16
CA PRO A 91 5.08 5.01 -7.15
C PRO A 91 4.85 3.57 -6.67
N ASN A 92 5.72 3.04 -5.80
CA ASN A 92 5.55 1.73 -5.15
C ASN A 92 4.29 1.69 -4.27
N ILE A 93 3.95 2.80 -3.60
CA ILE A 93 2.71 2.91 -2.84
C ILE A 93 1.53 3.18 -3.78
N GLY A 94 1.69 4.05 -4.79
CA GLY A 94 0.62 4.33 -5.76
C GLY A 94 0.07 3.07 -6.45
N VAL A 95 0.94 2.14 -6.87
CA VAL A 95 0.50 0.89 -7.50
C VAL A 95 -0.28 -0.04 -6.55
N THR A 96 -0.05 0.06 -5.23
CA THR A 96 -0.76 -0.78 -4.25
C THR A 96 -2.20 -0.37 -4.02
N TRP A 97 -2.56 0.87 -4.36
CA TRP A 97 -3.92 1.37 -4.15
C TRP A 97 -4.97 0.55 -4.90
N LEU A 98 -4.64 0.05 -6.11
CA LEU A 98 -5.53 -0.83 -6.87
C LEU A 98 -5.84 -2.12 -6.11
N PHE A 99 -4.85 -2.71 -5.43
CA PHE A 99 -5.05 -3.91 -4.62
C PHE A 99 -6.01 -3.63 -3.47
N GLN A 100 -5.86 -2.48 -2.79
CA GLN A 100 -6.79 -2.08 -1.73
C GLN A 100 -8.23 -1.92 -2.23
N GLN A 101 -8.44 -1.38 -3.45
CA GLN A 101 -9.77 -1.31 -4.06
C GLN A 101 -10.40 -2.69 -4.29
N THR A 102 -9.58 -3.71 -4.58
CA THR A 102 -10.06 -5.09 -4.75
C THR A 102 -10.30 -5.84 -3.44
N MET A 103 -9.79 -5.31 -2.32
CA MET A 103 -9.90 -5.87 -0.96
C MET A 103 -11.03 -5.25 -0.15
N GLY A 104 -11.93 -4.49 -0.76
CA GLY A 104 -13.09 -3.88 -0.10
C GLY A 104 -14.36 -4.05 -0.91
N VAL A 105 -15.51 -3.85 -0.28
CA VAL A 105 -16.83 -3.84 -0.93
C VAL A 105 -17.45 -2.47 -0.68
N LYS A 106 -17.94 -1.78 -1.72
CA LYS A 106 -18.55 -0.46 -1.55
C LYS A 106 -19.93 -0.57 -0.89
N VAL A 107 -20.33 0.47 -0.18
CA VAL A 107 -21.67 0.55 0.41
C VAL A 107 -22.72 0.37 -0.68
N GLY A 108 -23.66 -0.55 -0.47
CA GLY A 108 -24.71 -0.87 -1.45
C GLY A 108 -24.29 -1.82 -2.58
N GLN A 109 -23.05 -2.33 -2.58
CA GLN A 109 -22.65 -3.41 -3.47
C GLN A 109 -22.85 -4.78 -2.80
N THR A 110 -23.31 -5.74 -3.59
CA THR A 110 -23.29 -7.15 -3.23
C THR A 110 -22.04 -7.78 -3.85
N ALA A 111 -21.25 -8.46 -3.05
CA ALA A 111 -20.10 -9.24 -3.49
C ALA A 111 -20.21 -10.67 -2.97
N ASP A 112 -19.53 -11.60 -3.63
CA ASP A 112 -19.39 -12.95 -3.10
C ASP A 112 -18.59 -12.89 -1.77
N PRO A 113 -19.09 -13.51 -0.67
CA PRO A 113 -18.40 -13.51 0.62
C PRO A 113 -16.94 -13.97 0.56
N GLU A 114 -16.60 -14.84 -0.39
CA GLU A 114 -15.25 -15.41 -0.56
C GLU A 114 -14.42 -14.68 -1.63
N GLN A 115 -14.93 -13.60 -2.24
CA GLN A 115 -14.26 -12.89 -3.32
C GLN A 115 -12.85 -12.42 -2.92
N ILE A 116 -12.74 -11.76 -1.76
CA ILE A 116 -11.48 -11.20 -1.25
C ILE A 116 -10.51 -12.33 -0.92
N ASN A 117 -10.98 -13.38 -0.23
CA ASN A 117 -10.17 -14.54 0.13
C ASN A 117 -9.62 -15.25 -1.11
N ARG A 118 -10.46 -15.49 -2.13
CA ARG A 118 -10.02 -16.13 -3.38
C ARG A 118 -9.01 -15.29 -4.14
N LEU A 119 -9.20 -13.97 -4.19
CA LEU A 119 -8.25 -13.06 -4.82
C LEU A 119 -6.90 -13.09 -4.09
N MET A 120 -6.92 -12.91 -2.77
CA MET A 120 -5.70 -12.91 -1.94
C MET A 120 -4.95 -14.23 -2.06
N ASN A 121 -5.64 -15.36 -1.95
CA ASN A 121 -5.04 -16.69 -2.09
C ASN A 121 -4.43 -16.89 -3.48
N ALA A 122 -5.09 -16.43 -4.55
CA ALA A 122 -4.57 -16.57 -5.91
C ALA A 122 -3.31 -15.72 -6.15
N VAL A 123 -3.30 -14.48 -5.67
CA VAL A 123 -2.15 -13.58 -5.79
C VAL A 123 -0.96 -14.12 -4.98
N PHE A 124 -1.18 -14.48 -3.71
CA PHE A 124 -0.11 -15.02 -2.86
C PHE A 124 0.41 -16.37 -3.36
N ALA A 125 -0.43 -17.26 -3.88
CA ALA A 125 0.02 -18.52 -4.47
C ALA A 125 0.87 -18.32 -5.74
N VAL A 126 0.68 -17.22 -6.48
CA VAL A 126 1.57 -16.88 -7.59
C VAL A 126 2.90 -16.35 -7.07
N MET A 127 2.87 -15.43 -6.11
CA MET A 127 4.09 -14.85 -5.52
C MET A 127 4.94 -15.92 -4.80
N ASP A 128 4.31 -16.85 -4.10
CA ASP A 128 5.00 -17.93 -3.38
C ASP A 128 5.79 -18.83 -4.34
N ARG A 129 5.19 -19.15 -5.50
CA ARG A 129 5.86 -19.89 -6.59
C ARG A 129 7.01 -19.11 -7.25
N GLN A 130 7.04 -17.79 -7.09
CA GLN A 130 8.12 -16.93 -7.59
C GLN A 130 9.26 -16.76 -6.58
N GLY A 131 9.06 -17.21 -5.34
CA GLY A 131 10.08 -17.20 -4.29
C GLY A 131 10.16 -15.89 -3.51
N GLN A 132 11.13 -15.85 -2.59
CA GLN A 132 11.28 -14.77 -1.61
C GLN A 132 11.58 -13.41 -2.24
N GLU A 133 12.27 -13.38 -3.39
CA GLU A 133 12.60 -12.13 -4.10
C GLU A 133 11.35 -11.35 -4.54
N VAL A 134 10.21 -12.03 -4.76
CA VAL A 134 8.93 -11.38 -5.06
C VAL A 134 8.09 -11.20 -3.80
N MET A 135 8.03 -12.23 -2.96
CA MET A 135 7.15 -12.25 -1.78
C MET A 135 7.58 -11.25 -0.70
N GLU A 136 8.86 -11.21 -0.33
CA GLU A 136 9.32 -10.38 0.79
C GLU A 136 9.14 -8.88 0.54
N PRO A 137 9.56 -8.32 -0.62
CA PRO A 137 9.37 -6.89 -0.88
C PRO A 137 7.89 -6.51 -0.91
N PHE A 138 7.02 -7.41 -1.40
CA PHE A 138 5.57 -7.18 -1.38
C PHE A 138 5.04 -7.08 0.04
N LEU A 139 5.36 -8.06 0.91
CA LEU A 139 4.92 -8.07 2.31
C LEU A 139 5.49 -6.90 3.14
N GLN A 140 6.64 -6.37 2.74
CA GLN A 140 7.27 -5.21 3.39
C GLN A 140 6.81 -3.87 2.81
N ASP A 141 5.90 -3.86 1.83
CA ASP A 141 5.44 -2.65 1.11
C ASP A 141 6.54 -1.93 0.32
N VAL A 142 7.58 -2.66 -0.07
CA VAL A 142 8.66 -2.21 -0.96
C VAL A 142 8.42 -2.84 -2.34
N ILE A 143 7.23 -2.61 -2.90
CA ILE A 143 6.86 -3.21 -4.18
C ILE A 143 7.86 -2.84 -5.27
N GLN A 144 8.43 -3.86 -5.87
CA GLN A 144 9.34 -3.74 -7.01
C GLN A 144 8.56 -3.90 -8.31
N TRP A 145 8.96 -3.13 -9.31
CA TRP A 145 8.38 -3.22 -10.65
C TRP A 145 8.50 -4.65 -11.21
N SER A 146 9.68 -5.25 -11.14
CA SER A 146 9.97 -6.61 -11.62
C SER A 146 9.03 -7.65 -11.01
N GLY A 147 8.88 -7.66 -9.69
CA GLY A 147 8.00 -8.58 -8.98
C GLY A 147 6.53 -8.41 -9.41
N LEU A 148 6.07 -7.17 -9.52
CA LEU A 148 4.71 -6.84 -9.95
C LEU A 148 4.43 -7.29 -11.40
N THR A 149 5.33 -6.96 -12.33
CA THR A 149 5.25 -7.34 -13.75
C THR A 149 5.24 -8.85 -13.93
N GLN A 150 6.00 -9.58 -13.11
CA GLN A 150 6.00 -11.03 -13.15
C GLN A 150 4.73 -11.61 -12.53
N THR A 151 4.22 -11.05 -11.44
CA THR A 151 3.07 -11.61 -10.72
C THR A 151 1.77 -11.46 -11.50
N LEU A 152 1.43 -10.24 -11.93
CA LEU A 152 0.08 -9.91 -12.42
C LEU A 152 -0.41 -10.79 -13.60
N PRO A 153 0.40 -11.05 -14.65
CA PRO A 153 -0.05 -11.86 -15.79
C PRO A 153 -0.27 -13.33 -15.42
N ARG A 154 0.30 -13.80 -14.30
CA ARG A 154 0.20 -15.19 -13.84
C ARG A 154 -0.99 -15.43 -12.90
N VAL A 155 -1.66 -14.36 -12.45
CA VAL A 155 -2.90 -14.49 -11.66
C VAL A 155 -4.02 -14.95 -12.59
N ASN A 156 -4.82 -15.92 -12.11
CA ASN A 156 -5.92 -16.48 -12.90
C ASN A 156 -6.91 -15.37 -13.34
N PRO A 157 -7.09 -15.14 -14.66
CA PRO A 157 -8.01 -14.13 -15.16
C PRO A 157 -9.46 -14.32 -14.70
N LEU A 158 -9.88 -15.56 -14.44
CA LEU A 158 -11.23 -15.86 -13.93
C LEU A 158 -11.49 -15.26 -12.54
N ILE A 159 -10.44 -14.93 -11.80
CA ILE A 159 -10.54 -14.29 -10.48
C ILE A 159 -10.49 -12.77 -10.62
N VAL A 160 -9.74 -12.24 -11.59
CA VAL A 160 -9.51 -10.80 -11.75
C VAL A 160 -10.59 -10.12 -12.60
N LEU A 161 -11.02 -10.75 -13.70
CA LEU A 161 -12.00 -10.17 -14.64
C LEU A 161 -13.34 -9.79 -13.97
N PRO A 162 -13.91 -10.59 -13.05
CA PRO A 162 -15.12 -10.22 -12.33
C PRO A 162 -14.98 -8.96 -11.47
N LEU A 163 -13.76 -8.55 -11.11
CA LEU A 163 -13.49 -7.36 -10.31
C LEU A 163 -13.46 -6.07 -11.15
N LEU A 164 -13.30 -6.18 -12.47
CA LEU A 164 -13.19 -5.00 -13.35
C LEU A 164 -14.38 -4.02 -13.22
N PRO A 165 -15.65 -4.47 -13.14
CA PRO A 165 -16.78 -3.57 -12.91
C PRO A 165 -16.73 -2.87 -11.55
N GLN A 166 -16.18 -3.53 -10.52
CA GLN A 166 -16.06 -2.99 -9.17
C GLN A 166 -14.97 -1.90 -9.08
N ILE A 167 -13.84 -2.15 -9.75
CA ILE A 167 -12.69 -1.25 -9.85
C ILE A 167 -13.05 -0.03 -10.72
N GLY A 168 -13.59 -0.28 -11.92
CA GLY A 168 -13.89 0.72 -12.93
C GLY A 168 -12.68 1.10 -13.80
N LEU A 169 -12.95 1.46 -15.06
CA LEU A 169 -11.93 1.86 -16.03
C LEU A 169 -11.08 3.08 -15.59
N PRO A 170 -11.64 4.13 -14.96
CA PRO A 170 -10.84 5.29 -14.55
C PRO A 170 -9.71 4.91 -13.57
N ALA A 171 -10.00 4.02 -12.61
CA ALA A 171 -9.02 3.56 -11.63
C ALA A 171 -7.89 2.74 -12.27
N LEU A 172 -8.20 1.93 -13.29
CA LEU A 172 -7.20 1.17 -14.03
C LEU A 172 -6.27 2.08 -14.84
N MET A 173 -6.81 3.12 -15.48
CA MET A 173 -6.01 4.09 -16.23
C MET A 173 -5.05 4.86 -15.33
N GLU A 174 -5.51 5.26 -14.15
CA GLU A 174 -4.66 5.94 -13.17
C GLU A 174 -3.59 4.99 -12.60
N TRP A 175 -3.95 3.74 -12.31
CA TRP A 175 -3.01 2.73 -11.89
C TRP A 175 -1.90 2.48 -12.93
N LEU A 176 -2.23 2.49 -14.23
CA LEU A 176 -1.22 2.39 -15.29
C LEU A 176 -0.21 3.54 -15.22
N GLY A 177 -0.64 4.75 -14.83
CA GLY A 177 0.25 5.87 -14.56
C GLY A 177 1.21 5.61 -13.40
N HIS A 178 0.72 5.06 -12.28
CA HIS A 178 1.58 4.66 -11.15
C HIS A 178 2.56 3.54 -11.54
N TYR A 179 2.09 2.56 -12.31
CA TYR A 179 2.89 1.45 -12.82
C TYR A 179 4.02 1.93 -13.75
N ALA A 180 3.72 2.85 -14.67
CA ALA A 180 4.71 3.44 -15.56
C ALA A 180 5.76 4.27 -14.79
N ASN A 181 5.35 5.03 -13.78
CA ASN A 181 6.29 5.75 -12.91
C ASN A 181 7.18 4.81 -12.11
N LEU A 182 6.64 3.68 -11.62
CA LEU A 182 7.42 2.67 -10.90
C LEU A 182 8.46 2.01 -11.83
N ALA A 183 8.07 1.73 -13.08
CA ALA A 183 8.98 1.24 -14.11
C ALA A 183 10.08 2.28 -14.39
N GLY A 184 9.71 3.54 -14.62
CA GLY A 184 10.65 4.62 -14.85
C GLY A 184 11.66 4.78 -13.72
N TYR A 185 11.20 4.78 -12.46
CA TYR A 185 12.06 4.82 -11.28
C TYR A 185 13.03 3.64 -11.23
N SER A 186 12.53 2.41 -11.46
CA SER A 186 13.34 1.20 -11.41
C SER A 186 14.40 1.13 -12.51
N LEU A 187 14.17 1.80 -13.65
CA LEU A 187 15.11 1.83 -14.78
C LEU A 187 16.17 2.95 -14.65
N THR A 188 15.84 4.05 -13.97
CA THR A 188 16.76 5.20 -13.81
C THR A 188 17.56 5.15 -12.51
N TYR A 189 17.10 4.37 -11.53
CA TYR A 189 17.75 4.22 -10.22
C TYR A 189 17.94 2.73 -9.89
N PRO A 190 18.94 2.07 -10.53
CA PRO A 190 19.22 0.64 -10.34
C PRO A 190 19.81 0.30 -8.97
#